data_AF-A0A5N9GM90-F1
#
_entry.id   AF-A0A5N9GM90-F1
#
_cell.length_a   1.000
_cell.length_b   1.000
_cell.length_c   1.000
_cell.angle_alpha   90.00
_cell.angle_beta   90.00
_cell.angle_gamma   90.00
#
_symmetry.space_group_name_H-M   'P 1'
#
loop_
_entity.id
_entity.type
_entity.pdbx_description
1 polymer ?
#
loop_
_entity_poly.entity_id
_entity_poly.type
_entity_poly.pdbx_seq_one_letter_code
_entity_poly.pdbx_strand_id
1 'polypeptide(L)'
;MSGKIYVVNVGTNASHLFCSPIFEDGTFEFIPIPEDRQIEGAHGVQYRDLRSFYSPTEDLSEFIPDRFLDVTTHSDPEFDSFTYGDNCDVNARARAL
;
A
#
# COMPACT_ATOMS: atom_id res chain seq x y z
N MET A 1 26.34 14.64 -9.69
CA MET A 1 24.88 14.86 -9.67
C MET A 1 24.46 14.98 -8.21
N SER A 2 23.72 16.02 -7.84
CA SER A 2 23.11 16.11 -6.51
C SER A 2 21.73 15.47 -6.61
N GLY A 3 21.49 14.39 -5.85
CA GLY A 3 20.18 13.74 -5.76
C GLY A 3 19.28 14.45 -4.74
N LYS A 4 17.97 14.44 -4.96
CA LYS A 4 16.99 14.83 -3.94
C LYS A 4 16.61 13.58 -3.16
N ILE A 5 16.62 13.67 -1.83
CA ILE A 5 16.12 12.62 -0.93
C ILE A 5 14.71 13.03 -0.52
N TYR A 6 13.77 12.11 -0.69
CA TYR A 6 12.42 12.24 -0.17
C TYR A 6 12.27 11.24 0.98
N VAL A 7 11.65 11.69 2.07
CA VAL A 7 11.39 10.85 3.24
C VAL A 7 9.88 10.79 3.41
N VAL A 8 9.36 9.58 3.48
CA VAL A 8 7.94 9.30 3.65
C VAL A 8 7.77 8.58 4.99
N ASN A 9 6.84 9.07 5.81
CA ASN A 9 6.50 8.42 7.07
C ASN A 9 5.28 7.55 6.85
N VAL A 10 5.45 6.24 7.01
CA VAL A 10 4.35 5.28 7.06
C VAL A 10 4.16 4.81 8.50
N GLY A 11 2.92 4.87 8.99
CA GLY A 11 2.57 4.31 10.29
C GLY A 11 2.50 2.80 10.21
N THR A 12 2.98 2.10 11.25
CA THR A 12 2.77 0.66 11.42
C THR A 12 1.81 0.43 12.59
N ASN A 13 0.99 -0.62 12.50
CA ASN A 13 0.12 -1.05 13.59
C ASN A 13 0.21 -2.57 13.77
N ALA A 14 -0.22 -3.05 14.93
CA ALA A 14 -0.30 -4.48 15.25
C ALA A 14 -1.75 -5.03 15.18
N SER A 15 -2.67 -4.27 14.58
CA SER A 15 -4.09 -4.64 14.53
C SER A 15 -4.47 -5.51 13.34
N HIS A 16 -3.62 -5.60 12.31
CA HIS A 16 -3.86 -6.45 11.14
C HIS A 16 -3.07 -7.76 11.21
N LEU A 17 -3.61 -8.80 10.56
CA LEU A 17 -3.21 -10.20 10.76
C LEU A 17 -2.12 -10.68 9.78
N PHE A 18 -1.47 -9.77 9.05
CA PHE A 18 -0.39 -10.06 8.12
C PHE A 18 0.58 -8.88 8.09
N CYS A 19 1.81 -9.16 7.64
CA CYS A 19 2.90 -8.20 7.61
C CYS A 19 3.50 -8.13 6.21
N SER A 20 4.01 -6.95 5.88
CA SER A 20 4.89 -6.76 4.74
C SER A 20 6.08 -7.72 4.76
N PRO A 21 6.47 -8.33 3.63
CA PRO A 21 7.58 -9.26 3.55
C PRO A 21 8.93 -8.55 3.70
N ILE A 22 9.88 -9.27 4.29
CA ILE A 22 11.31 -9.01 4.17
C ILE A 22 11.90 -10.22 3.44
N PHE A 23 12.51 -9.98 2.28
CA PHE A 23 13.06 -11.04 1.43
C PHE A 23 14.44 -11.50 1.92
N GLU A 24 14.94 -12.61 1.38
CA GLU A 24 16.21 -13.22 1.81
C GLU A 24 17.43 -12.30 1.65
N ASP A 25 17.39 -11.40 0.66
CA ASP A 25 18.44 -10.41 0.42
C ASP A 25 18.33 -9.18 1.33
N GLY A 26 17.36 -9.16 2.24
CA GLY A 26 17.10 -8.07 3.18
C GLY A 26 16.31 -6.90 2.58
N THR A 27 15.84 -7.01 1.33
CA THR A 27 14.89 -6.05 0.76
C THR A 27 13.50 -6.22 1.37
N PHE A 28 12.68 -5.19 1.24
CA PHE A 28 11.36 -5.09 1.85
C PHE A 28 10.37 -4.54 0.84
N GLU A 29 9.14 -5.04 0.86
CA GLU A 29 8.05 -4.44 0.10
C GLU A 29 6.88 -4.05 0.99
N PHE A 30 6.35 -2.87 0.75
CA PHE A 30 5.28 -2.30 1.56
C PHE A 30 3.92 -2.87 1.14
N ILE A 31 3.27 -3.59 2.06
CA ILE A 31 1.87 -3.98 1.95
C ILE A 31 1.03 -3.01 2.80
N PRO A 32 0.10 -2.25 2.21
CA PRO A 32 -0.75 -1.33 2.96
C PRO A 32 -1.71 -2.06 3.89
N ILE A 33 -2.24 -1.33 4.88
CA ILE A 33 -3.35 -1.80 5.71
C ILE A 33 -4.65 -1.87 4.89
N PRO A 34 -5.65 -2.67 5.31
CA PRO A 34 -6.93 -2.70 4.61
C PRO A 34 -7.64 -1.34 4.74
N GLU A 35 -8.30 -0.92 3.67
CA GLU A 35 -9.17 0.25 3.71
C GLU A 35 -10.40 0.00 4.60
N ASP A 36 -10.92 1.04 5.23
CA ASP A 36 -12.10 0.96 6.10
C ASP A 36 -13.41 0.69 5.33
N ARG A 37 -13.37 0.84 4.00
CA ARG A 37 -14.49 0.68 3.07
C ARG A 37 -14.02 0.06 1.76
N GLN A 38 -14.93 -0.60 1.07
CA GLN A 38 -14.68 -0.99 -0.32
C GLN A 38 -14.78 0.26 -1.21
N ILE A 39 -13.73 0.51 -1.98
CA ILE A 39 -13.73 1.57 -3.01
C ILE A 39 -13.97 0.89 -4.36
N GLU A 40 -14.95 1.37 -5.11
CA GLU A 40 -15.29 0.80 -6.42
C GLU A 40 -14.48 1.44 -7.55
N GLY A 41 -14.33 0.70 -8.66
CA GLY A 41 -13.73 1.19 -9.88
C GLY A 41 -12.21 1.37 -9.79
N ALA A 42 -11.68 2.27 -10.63
CA ALA A 42 -10.23 2.44 -10.83
C ALA A 42 -9.48 3.01 -9.61
N HIS A 43 -10.20 3.51 -8.59
CA HIS A 43 -9.59 4.09 -7.39
C HIS A 43 -9.44 3.08 -6.24
N GLY A 44 -10.08 1.90 -6.34
CA GLY A 44 -10.01 0.87 -5.32
C GLY A 44 -9.07 -0.26 -5.71
N VAL A 45 -7.77 -0.09 -5.42
CA VAL A 45 -6.79 -1.16 -5.63
C VAL A 45 -7.04 -2.28 -4.62
N GLN A 46 -7.27 -3.49 -5.10
CA GLN A 46 -7.45 -4.67 -4.25
C GLN A 46 -6.12 -5.35 -3.97
N TYR A 47 -6.06 -6.08 -2.86
CA TYR A 47 -4.87 -6.83 -2.47
C TYR A 47 -4.36 -7.80 -3.54
N ARG A 48 -5.27 -8.48 -4.26
CA ARG A 48 -4.90 -9.37 -5.39
C ARG A 48 -4.20 -8.68 -6.55
N ASP A 49 -4.34 -7.36 -6.66
CA ASP A 49 -3.80 -6.58 -7.75
C ASP A 49 -2.44 -5.96 -7.38
N LEU A 50 -2.00 -6.08 -6.13
CA LEU A 50 -0.68 -5.62 -5.70
C LEU A 50 0.43 -6.42 -6.39
N ARG A 51 1.27 -5.72 -7.15
CA ARG A 51 2.42 -6.29 -7.84
C ARG A 51 3.70 -6.03 -7.06
N SER A 52 4.63 -6.97 -7.15
CA SER A 52 5.96 -6.75 -6.58
C SER A 52 6.70 -5.67 -7.36
N PHE A 53 7.37 -4.78 -6.64
CA PHE A 53 8.24 -3.77 -7.24
C PHE A 53 9.53 -4.40 -7.77
N TYR A 54 10.12 -5.34 -7.03
CA TYR A 54 11.35 -6.03 -7.42
C TYR A 54 11.12 -7.10 -8.49
N SER A 55 9.93 -7.70 -8.54
CA SER A 55 9.52 -8.74 -9.50
C SER A 55 8.16 -8.40 -10.15
N PRO A 56 8.08 -7.48 -11.13
CA PRO A 56 6.79 -6.97 -11.64
C PRO A 56 5.84 -8.00 -12.28
N THR A 57 6.32 -9.20 -12.59
CA THR A 57 5.49 -10.30 -13.10
C THR A 57 4.81 -11.11 -11.99
N GLU A 58 5.15 -10.85 -10.73
CA GLU A 58 4.62 -11.52 -9.54
C GLU A 58 3.67 -10.57 -8.79
N ASP A 59 2.64 -11.14 -8.16
CA ASP A 59 1.82 -10.41 -7.18
C ASP A 59 2.26 -10.75 -5.75
N LEU A 60 1.83 -9.90 -4.82
CA LEU A 60 2.10 -10.06 -3.39
C LEU A 60 1.05 -10.91 -2.67
N SER A 61 0.20 -11.62 -3.42
CA SER A 61 -0.92 -12.38 -2.86
C SER A 61 -0.46 -13.47 -1.88
N GLU A 62 0.73 -14.03 -2.06
CA GLU A 62 1.29 -15.06 -1.16
C GLU A 62 1.50 -14.57 0.28
N PHE A 63 1.70 -13.26 0.47
CA PHE A 63 1.90 -12.64 1.78
C PHE A 63 0.57 -12.18 2.42
N ILE A 64 -0.55 -12.36 1.71
CA ILE A 64 -1.86 -11.82 2.08
C ILE A 64 -2.82 -13.00 2.29
N PRO A 65 -3.50 -13.11 3.45
CA PRO A 65 -4.47 -14.19 3.66
C PRO A 65 -5.62 -14.10 2.65
N ASP A 66 -6.00 -15.23 2.05
CA ASP A 66 -7.02 -15.33 0.98
C ASP A 66 -8.28 -14.49 1.21
N ARG A 67 -8.77 -14.42 2.45
CA ARG A 67 -9.96 -13.65 2.83
C ARG A 67 -9.84 -12.13 2.62
N PHE A 68 -8.64 -11.62 2.41
CA PHE A 68 -8.36 -10.20 2.14
C PHE A 68 -8.13 -9.92 0.65
N LEU A 69 -8.00 -10.92 -0.22
CA LEU A 69 -7.58 -10.69 -1.61
C LEU A 69 -8.53 -9.77 -2.41
N ASP A 70 -9.82 -9.76 -2.09
CA ASP A 70 -10.84 -8.89 -2.70
C ASP A 70 -11.09 -7.58 -1.93
N VAL A 71 -10.37 -7.34 -0.83
CA VAL A 71 -10.48 -6.14 0.00
C VAL A 71 -9.65 -5.00 -0.62
N THR A 72 -10.22 -3.80 -0.66
CA THR A 72 -9.49 -2.59 -1.05
C THR A 72 -8.36 -2.29 -0.06
N THR A 73 -7.19 -1.96 -0.60
CA THR A 73 -6.02 -1.52 0.17
C THR A 73 -6.10 -0.02 0.48
N HIS A 74 -5.61 0.39 1.64
CA HIS A 74 -5.45 1.81 1.97
C HIS A 74 -4.22 2.36 1.24
N SER A 75 -4.42 2.80 -0.01
CA SER A 75 -3.35 3.24 -0.91
C SER A 75 -2.84 4.65 -0.59
N ASP A 76 -2.42 4.92 0.65
CA ASP A 76 -1.79 6.18 1.05
C ASP A 76 -0.50 5.92 1.86
N PRO A 77 0.69 6.30 1.34
CA PRO A 77 0.94 6.98 0.06
C PRO A 77 0.66 6.12 -1.17
N GLU A 78 0.50 6.79 -2.32
CA GLU A 78 0.37 6.18 -3.64
C GLU A 78 1.77 6.15 -4.31
N PHE A 79 2.25 4.96 -4.65
CA PHE A 79 3.65 4.73 -5.05
C PHE A 79 3.92 4.73 -6.55
N ASP A 80 2.90 4.72 -7.42
CA ASP A 80 3.06 4.76 -8.88
C ASP A 80 3.29 6.19 -9.38
N SER A 81 2.53 7.15 -8.87
CA SER A 81 2.62 8.57 -9.20
C SER A 81 3.39 9.40 -8.17
N PHE A 82 3.78 8.77 -7.05
CA PHE A 82 4.48 9.41 -5.92
C PHE A 82 3.66 10.55 -5.29
N THR A 83 2.39 10.28 -5.00
CA THR A 83 1.45 11.24 -4.40
C THR A 83 0.82 10.71 -3.12
N TYR A 84 0.06 11.55 -2.42
CA TYR A 84 -0.87 11.07 -1.39
C TYR A 84 -2.06 10.42 -2.11
N GLY A 85 -2.45 9.22 -1.68
CA GLY A 85 -3.55 8.50 -2.32
C GLY A 85 -4.88 8.58 -1.57
N ASP A 86 -4.88 9.14 -0.36
CA ASP A 86 -6.12 9.33 0.38
C ASP A 86 -6.93 10.52 -0.17
N ASN A 87 -8.25 10.38 -0.19
CA ASN A 87 -9.12 11.39 -0.77
C ASN A 87 -9.44 12.50 0.28
N CYS A 88 -8.81 13.65 0.08
CA CYS A 88 -8.96 14.86 0.90
C CYS A 88 -10.40 15.40 1.05
N ASP A 89 -11.32 15.05 0.14
CA ASP A 89 -12.71 15.47 0.22
C ASP A 89 -13.51 14.64 1.24
N VAL A 90 -13.09 13.38 1.48
CA VAL A 90 -13.81 12.43 2.35
C VAL A 90 -13.06 12.12 3.65
N ASN A 91 -11.72 12.16 3.64
CA ASN A 91 -10.92 12.00 4.84
C ASN A 91 -10.30 13.32 5.26
N ALA A 92 -10.85 13.94 6.32
CA ALA A 92 -10.35 15.20 6.82
C ALA A 92 -8.89 15.11 7.34
N ARG A 93 -8.39 13.91 7.69
CA ARG A 93 -7.01 13.69 8.11
C ARG A 93 -6.03 13.67 6.94
N ALA A 94 -6.50 13.29 5.75
CA ALA A 94 -5.72 13.37 4.51
C ALA A 94 -5.41 14.82 4.11
N ARG A 95 -6.15 15.79 4.65
CA ARG A 95 -5.89 17.23 4.46
C ARG A 95 -4.68 17.75 5.27
N ALA A 96 -3.70 16.91 5.55
CA ALA A 96 -2.54 17.30 6.35
C ALA A 96 -1.55 18.16 5.54
N LEU A 97 -1.66 19.47 5.81
CA LEU A 97 -0.79 20.62 5.53
C LEU A 97 -0.75 21.18 4.09
#